data_AF-A0A3B0WP70-F1
#
_entry.id   AF-A0A3B0WP70-F1
#
_cell.length_a   1.000
_cell.length_b   1.000
_cell.length_c   1.000
_cell.angle_alpha   90.00
_cell.angle_beta   90.00
_cell.angle_gamma   90.00
#
_symmetry.space_group_name_H-M   'P 1'
#
loop_
_entity.id
_entity.type
_entity.pdbx_description
1 polymer ?
#
loop_
_entity_poly.entity_id
_entity_poly.type
_entity_poly.pdbx_seq_one_letter_code
_entity_poly.pdbx_strand_id
1 'polypeptide(L)'
;MVGNWYSSETAKQGNTRQRLMQRFIDGSYKLTTKLKIKDKEISHNIEIGFWGISGPVYFSIFKGWVKHDKLAPSDTSNPDNYQAYKILELTDDQFKYQSFTTSSIVTLSRVSDDFIMPN
;
A
#
# COMPACT_ATOMS: atom_id res chain seq x y z
N MET A 1 10.19 -7.74 -4.96
CA MET A 1 9.24 -6.62 -4.72
C MET A 1 8.00 -6.68 -5.61
N VAL A 2 8.09 -7.10 -6.88
CA VAL A 2 6.92 -7.51 -7.68
C VAL A 2 6.15 -8.63 -6.95
N GLY A 3 4.82 -8.61 -7.07
CA GLY A 3 3.91 -9.57 -6.44
C GLY A 3 2.97 -8.92 -5.41
N ASN A 4 2.31 -9.77 -4.61
CA ASN A 4 1.33 -9.36 -3.62
C ASN A 4 1.91 -9.34 -2.21
N TRP A 5 1.58 -8.27 -1.48
CA TRP A 5 2.11 -7.99 -0.16
C TRP A 5 0.98 -7.55 0.76
N TYR A 6 0.86 -8.18 1.91
CA TYR A 6 -0.22 -7.95 2.85
C TYR A 6 0.30 -7.43 4.20
N SER A 7 -0.47 -6.54 4.82
CA SER A 7 -0.32 -6.25 6.25
C SER A 7 -1.66 -6.09 6.94
N SER A 8 -1.65 -6.33 8.25
CA SER A 8 -2.77 -6.09 9.16
C SER A 8 -2.23 -5.48 10.43
N GLU A 9 -2.64 -4.24 10.71
CA GLU A 9 -2.21 -3.49 11.88
C GLU A 9 -3.44 -3.17 12.74
N THR A 10 -3.44 -3.61 14.00
CA THR A 10 -4.47 -3.28 14.96
C THR A 10 -3.96 -2.18 15.91
N ALA A 11 -4.63 -1.03 15.90
CA ALA A 11 -4.34 0.07 16.81
C ALA A 11 -4.96 -0.17 18.21
N LYS A 12 -4.51 0.60 19.21
CA LYS A 12 -4.86 0.49 20.65
C LYS A 12 -6.35 0.65 21.02
N GLN A 13 -7.27 0.69 20.05
CA GLN A 13 -8.72 0.85 20.25
C GLN A 13 -9.54 -0.18 19.46
N GLY A 14 -8.92 -1.26 18.97
CA GLY A 14 -9.59 -2.29 18.17
C GLY A 14 -9.82 -1.89 16.72
N ASN A 15 -9.18 -0.81 16.26
CA ASN A 15 -9.21 -0.42 14.84
C ASN A 15 -8.19 -1.26 14.09
N THR A 16 -8.64 -2.03 13.12
CA THR A 16 -7.76 -2.87 12.29
C THR A 16 -7.68 -2.28 10.89
N ARG A 17 -6.46 -1.96 10.46
CA ARG A 17 -6.17 -1.53 9.10
C ARG A 17 -5.47 -2.66 8.36
N GLN A 18 -6.10 -3.14 7.30
CA GLN A 18 -5.53 -4.14 6.41
C GLN A 18 -5.11 -3.49 5.10
N ARG A 19 -4.00 -3.93 4.53
CA ARG A 19 -3.49 -3.45 3.24
C ARG A 19 -3.08 -4.63 2.38
N LEU A 20 -3.49 -4.63 1.11
CA LEU A 20 -2.99 -5.53 0.08
C LEU A 20 -2.37 -4.67 -1.03
N MET A 21 -1.05 -4.69 -1.10
CA MET A 21 -0.25 -4.00 -2.11
C MET A 21 0.14 -5.00 -3.20
N GLN A 22 -0.30 -4.72 -4.42
CA GLN A 22 0.05 -5.48 -5.61
C GLN A 22 0.98 -4.63 -6.45
N ARG A 23 2.18 -5.14 -6.74
CA ARG A 23 3.16 -4.46 -7.59
C ARG A 23 3.39 -5.27 -8.85
N PHE A 24 3.15 -4.65 -10.00
CA PHE A 24 3.23 -5.27 -11.31
C PHE A 24 4.59 -5.00 -11.97
N ILE A 25 4.95 -5.85 -12.93
CA ILE A 25 6.24 -5.79 -13.64
C ILE A 25 6.39 -4.55 -14.51
N ASP A 26 5.29 -3.94 -14.93
CA ASP A 26 5.24 -2.70 -15.72
C ASP A 26 5.47 -1.42 -14.89
N GLY A 27 5.75 -1.58 -13.58
CA GLY A 27 5.95 -0.47 -12.67
C GLY A 27 4.65 0.13 -12.13
N SER A 28 3.48 -0.43 -12.45
CA SER A 28 2.22 -0.04 -11.83
C SER A 28 1.98 -0.74 -10.49
N TYR A 29 1.17 -0.13 -9.61
CA TYR A 29 0.69 -0.76 -8.40
C TYR A 29 -0.82 -0.62 -8.24
N LYS A 30 -1.40 -1.53 -7.47
CA LYS A 30 -2.74 -1.44 -6.90
C LYS A 30 -2.66 -1.65 -5.39
N LEU A 31 -3.17 -0.71 -4.61
CA LEU A 31 -3.27 -0.83 -3.16
C LEU A 31 -4.73 -0.90 -2.75
N THR A 32 -5.13 -2.02 -2.14
CA THR A 32 -6.44 -2.16 -1.49
C THR A 32 -6.28 -1.96 0.01
N THR A 33 -7.03 -1.02 0.59
CA THR A 33 -7.03 -0.76 2.03
C THR A 33 -8.41 -0.99 2.60
N LYS A 34 -8.49 -1.76 3.70
CA LYS A 34 -9.69 -1.91 4.53
C LYS A 34 -9.44 -1.32 5.91
N LEU A 35 -10.38 -0.55 6.44
CA LEU A 35 -10.39 -0.09 7.83
C LEU A 35 -11.62 -0.65 8.54
N LYS A 36 -11.39 -1.36 9.64
CA LYS A 36 -12.45 -1.86 10.52
C LYS A 36 -12.37 -1.18 11.88
N ILE A 37 -13.52 -0.80 12.42
CA ILE A 37 -13.67 -0.26 13.77
C ILE A 37 -14.70 -1.12 14.49
N LYS A 38 -14.33 -1.77 15.60
CA LYS A 38 -15.20 -2.71 16.34
C LYS A 38 -15.85 -3.74 15.40
N ASP A 39 -15.04 -4.36 14.54
CA ASP A 39 -15.43 -5.37 13.55
C ASP A 39 -16.41 -4.93 12.45
N LYS A 40 -16.74 -3.63 12.39
CA LYS A 40 -17.49 -3.05 11.27
C LYS A 40 -16.52 -2.45 10.26
N GLU A 41 -16.60 -2.86 8.99
CA GLU A 41 -15.88 -2.19 7.91
C GLU A 41 -16.41 -0.76 7.74
N ILE A 42 -15.51 0.21 7.86
CA ILE A 42 -15.80 1.64 7.78
C ILE A 42 -15.31 2.22 6.47
N SER A 43 -14.22 1.68 5.92
CA SER A 43 -13.76 2.07 4.61
C SER A 43 -13.10 0.94 3.86
N HIS A 44 -13.30 0.98 2.54
CA HIS A 44 -12.64 0.14 1.56
C HIS A 44 -12.30 1.04 0.39
N ASN A 45 -11.01 1.19 0.11
CA ASN A 45 -10.54 2.00 -0.99
C ASN A 45 -9.49 1.26 -1.82
N ILE A 46 -9.47 1.57 -3.11
CA ILE A 46 -8.49 1.05 -4.07
C ILE A 46 -7.74 2.24 -4.67
N GLU A 47 -6.44 2.28 -4.45
CA GLU A 47 -5.51 3.23 -5.05
C GLU A 47 -4.77 2.56 -6.21
N ILE A 48 -4.47 3.34 -7.24
CA ILE A 48 -3.54 2.94 -8.29
C ILE A 48 -2.47 3.98 -8.49
N GLY A 49 -1.33 3.54 -9.01
CA GLY A 49 -0.22 4.42 -9.29
C GLY A 49 0.97 3.71 -9.90
N PHE A 50 2.11 4.40 -9.85
CA PHE A 50 3.39 3.84 -10.24
C PHE A 50 4.29 3.65 -9.03
N TRP A 51 5.23 2.72 -9.13
CA TRP A 51 6.23 2.48 -8.11
C TRP A 51 7.61 2.30 -8.75
N GLY A 52 8.65 2.50 -7.95
CA GLY A 52 10.01 2.21 -8.37
C GLY A 52 10.95 2.08 -7.19
N ILE A 53 12.17 1.64 -7.49
CA ILE A 53 13.28 1.54 -6.54
C ILE A 53 14.50 2.20 -7.18
N SER A 54 15.23 3.00 -6.41
CA SER A 54 16.57 3.47 -6.76
C SER A 54 17.45 3.41 -5.53
N GLY A 55 18.46 2.54 -5.55
CA GLY A 55 19.29 2.26 -4.37
C GLY A 55 18.45 1.90 -3.14
N PRO A 56 18.62 2.57 -1.98
CA PRO A 56 17.87 2.28 -0.75
C PRO A 56 16.46 2.92 -0.72
N VAL A 57 16.03 3.57 -1.80
CA VAL A 57 14.77 4.32 -1.85
C VAL A 57 13.72 3.54 -2.64
N TYR A 58 12.61 3.24 -1.98
CA TYR A 58 11.36 2.83 -2.61
C TYR A 58 10.49 4.08 -2.77
N PHE A 59 9.84 4.27 -3.91
CA PHE A 59 8.94 5.40 -4.12
C PHE A 59 7.67 4.98 -4.82
N SER A 60 6.60 5.75 -4.60
CA SER A 60 5.31 5.58 -5.24
C SER A 60 4.76 6.92 -5.72
N ILE A 61 4.10 6.88 -6.88
CA ILE A 61 3.41 8.00 -7.50
C ILE A 61 1.94 7.64 -7.55
N PHE A 62 1.14 8.30 -6.71
CA PHE A 62 -0.30 8.09 -6.66
C PHE A 62 -0.98 8.71 -7.87
N LYS A 63 -1.69 7.89 -8.67
CA LYS A 63 -2.38 8.34 -9.90
C LYS A 63 -3.87 8.53 -9.74
N GLY A 64 -4.46 7.98 -8.68
CA GLY A 64 -5.89 8.15 -8.40
C GLY A 64 -6.52 6.95 -7.72
N TRP A 65 -7.82 7.08 -7.50
CA TRP A 65 -8.67 6.07 -6.88
C TRP A 65 -9.46 5.32 -7.95
N VAL A 66 -9.76 4.05 -7.69
CA VAL A 66 -10.82 3.35 -8.42
C VAL A 66 -12.14 3.61 -7.71
N LYS A 67 -13.08 4.28 -8.39
CA LYS A 67 -14.44 4.58 -7.91
C LYS A 67 -15.46 4.16 -8.96
N HIS A 68 -16.42 3.31 -8.60
CA HIS A 68 -17.43 2.78 -9.53
C HIS A 68 -16.81 2.25 -10.84
N ASP A 69 -15.77 1.42 -10.70
CA ASP A 69 -14.99 0.84 -11.81
C ASP A 69 -14.35 1.84 -12.77
N LYS A 70 -14.23 3.10 -12.35
CA LYS A 70 -13.57 4.16 -13.10
C LYS A 70 -12.42 4.76 -12.31
N LEU A 71 -11.39 5.19 -13.03
CA LEU A 71 -10.31 5.97 -12.44
C LEU A 71 -10.80 7.38 -12.12
N ALA A 72 -10.75 7.76 -10.85
CA ALA A 72 -10.82 9.14 -10.39
C ALA A 72 -9.38 9.64 -10.20
N PRO A 73 -8.84 10.44 -11.16
CA PRO A 73 -7.43 10.81 -11.17
C PRO A 73 -7.06 11.70 -9.98
N SER A 74 -5.80 11.61 -9.55
CA SER A 74 -5.20 12.52 -8.58
C SER A 74 -4.76 13.84 -9.23
N ASP A 75 -4.62 14.90 -8.43
CA ASP A 75 -3.99 16.14 -8.85
C ASP A 75 -2.47 15.94 -8.95
N THR A 76 -1.92 15.96 -10.16
CA THR A 76 -0.49 15.74 -10.39
C THR A 76 0.40 16.86 -9.86
N SER A 77 -0.16 18.04 -9.55
CA SER A 77 0.58 19.17 -8.99
C SER A 77 0.76 19.07 -7.48
N ASN A 78 -0.04 18.22 -6.80
CA ASN A 78 0.05 18.06 -5.35
C ASN A 78 1.27 17.17 -4.99
N PRO A 79 2.28 17.70 -4.27
CA PRO A 79 3.47 16.95 -3.90
C PRO A 79 3.17 15.76 -2.97
N ASP A 80 2.07 15.79 -2.22
CA ASP A 80 1.69 14.69 -1.32
C ASP A 80 1.31 13.40 -2.08
N ASN A 81 1.08 13.49 -3.39
CA ASN A 81 0.85 12.32 -4.24
C ASN A 81 2.14 11.57 -4.61
N TYR A 82 3.30 12.06 -4.18
CA TYR A 82 4.60 11.47 -4.44
C TYR A 82 5.24 11.10 -3.11
N GLN A 83 5.39 9.81 -2.85
CA GLN A 83 5.89 9.33 -1.57
C GLN A 83 7.21 8.58 -1.78
N ALA A 84 8.17 8.86 -0.90
CA ALA A 84 9.44 8.18 -0.86
C ALA A 84 9.63 7.52 0.50
N TYR A 85 10.27 6.36 0.47
CA TYR A 85 10.46 5.51 1.63
C TYR A 85 11.89 4.97 1.65
N LYS A 86 12.48 4.91 2.84
CA LYS A 86 13.71 4.18 3.09
C LYS A 86 13.39 2.69 3.21
N ILE A 87 14.04 1.86 2.40
CA ILE A 87 13.98 0.41 2.55
C ILE A 87 14.74 0.04 3.83
N LEU A 88 14.08 -0.63 4.76
CA LEU A 88 14.68 -1.14 5.99
C LEU A 88 15.05 -2.62 5.85
N GLU A 89 14.17 -3.39 5.20
CA GLU A 89 14.37 -4.82 4.96
C GLU A 89 13.60 -5.22 3.70
N LEU A 90 14.23 -6.05 2.86
CA LEU A 90 13.58 -6.66 1.70
C LEU A 90 14.13 -8.07 1.53
N THR A 91 13.29 -9.05 1.85
CA THR A 91 13.54 -10.48 1.65
C THR A 91 12.48 -11.05 0.71
N ASP A 92 12.51 -12.36 0.46
CA ASP A 92 11.47 -13.02 -0.32
C ASP A 92 10.11 -12.97 0.37
N ASP A 93 10.07 -13.03 1.70
CA ASP A 93 8.82 -13.12 2.46
C ASP A 93 8.40 -11.83 3.16
N GLN A 94 9.32 -10.87 3.32
CA GLN A 94 9.05 -9.64 4.06
C GLN A 94 9.55 -8.40 3.31
N PHE A 95 8.75 -7.34 3.36
CA PHE A 95 9.17 -6.01 2.94
C PHE A 95 8.85 -4.97 4.02
N LYS A 96 9.89 -4.33 4.55
CA LYS A 96 9.80 -3.31 5.59
C LYS A 96 10.39 -2.01 5.12
N TYR A 97 9.65 -0.93 5.29
CA TYR A 97 10.09 0.40 4.86
C TYR A 97 9.61 1.49 5.81
N GLN A 98 10.32 2.61 5.80
CA GLN A 98 10.04 3.80 6.59
C GLN A 98 9.71 4.98 5.68
N SER A 99 8.60 5.67 5.92
CA SER A 99 8.29 6.93 5.22
C SER A 99 9.32 8.01 5.55
N PHE A 100 9.85 8.68 4.53
CA PHE A 100 10.69 9.86 4.74
C PHE A 100 9.88 11.05 5.29
N THR A 101 8.59 11.12 4.99
CA THR A 101 7.72 12.24 5.40
C THR A 101 7.21 12.09 6.83
N THR A 102 6.72 10.90 7.20
CA THR A 102 6.04 10.67 8.48
C THR A 102 6.87 9.87 9.49
N SER A 103 8.04 9.36 9.07
CA SER A 103 8.86 8.41 9.85
C SER A 103 8.14 7.10 10.22
N SER A 104 6.91 6.87 9.75
CA SER A 104 6.14 5.67 10.04
C SER A 104 6.76 4.46 9.36
N ILE A 105 6.83 3.34 10.09
CA ILE A 105 7.33 2.07 9.58
C ILE A 105 6.16 1.18 9.20
N VAL A 106 6.22 0.58 8.02
CA VAL A 106 5.28 -0.41 7.54
C VAL A 106 6.04 -1.71 7.27
N THR A 107 5.45 -2.82 7.70
CA THR A 107 5.94 -4.18 7.39
C THR A 107 4.86 -4.90 6.61
N LEU A 108 5.22 -5.44 5.45
CA LEU A 108 4.34 -6.27 4.62
C LEU A 108 4.92 -7.69 4.53
N SER A 109 4.05 -8.69 4.53
CA SER A 109 4.39 -10.08 4.26
C SER A 109 3.99 -10.44 2.83
N ARG A 110 4.81 -11.23 2.12
CA ARG A 110 4.43 -11.75 0.81
C ARG A 110 3.25 -12.71 0.95
N VAL A 111 2.33 -12.65 -0.03
CA VAL A 111 1.19 -13.56 -0.14
C VAL A 111 1.07 -14.08 -1.56
N SER A 112 0.33 -15.18 -1.73
CA SER A 112 0.07 -15.81 -3.03
C SER A 112 -0.83 -14.95 -3.94
N ASP A 113 -0.95 -15.35 -5.20
CA ASP A 113 -1.77 -14.65 -6.20
C ASP A 113 -3.28 -14.81 -5.98
N ASP A 114 -3.69 -15.89 -5.33
CA ASP A 114 -5.07 -16.20 -4.94
C ASP A 114 -5.44 -15.68 -3.54
N PHE A 115 -4.57 -14.91 -2.89
CA PHE A 115 -4.81 -14.39 -1.55
C PHE A 115 -6.04 -13.47 -1.51
N ILE A 116 -6.94 -13.75 -0.57
CA ILE A 116 -8.13 -12.95 -0.28
C ILE A 116 -7.96 -12.25 1.06
N MET A 117 -8.12 -10.92 1.08
CA MET A 117 -8.05 -10.15 2.32
C MET A 117 -9.13 -10.63 3.30
N PRO A 118 -8.78 -10.96 4.56
CA PRO A 118 -9.75 -11.40 5.55
C PRO A 118 -10.90 -10.40 5.76
N ASN A 119 -12.11 -10.94 5.92
CA ASN A 119 -13.32 -10.19 6.25
C ASN A 119 -13.35 -9.68 7.67
#